data_AF-X1MDY5-F1
#
_entry.id   AF-X1MDY5-F1
#
_cell.length_a   1.000
_cell.length_b   1.000
_cell.length_c   1.000
_cell.angle_alpha   90.00
_cell.angle_beta   90.00
_cell.angle_gamma   90.00
#
_symmetry.space_group_name_H-M   'P 1'
#
loop_
_entity.id
_entity.type
_entity.pdbx_description
1 polymer ?
#
loop_
_entity_poly.entity_id
_entity_poly.type
_entity_poly.pdbx_seq_one_letter_code
_entity_poly.pdbx_strand_id
1 'polypeptide(L)' 'LPLWFGQNYILIKPYIRGYSVNPMGFAMLNSVSIEPRR' A
#
# COMPACT_ATOMS: atom_id res chain seq x y z
N LEU A 1 25.20 -5.25 -15.82
CA LEU A 1 23.87 -4.68 -16.11
C LEU A 1 22.90 -5.25 -15.07
N PRO A 2 22.15 -4.45 -14.29
CA PRO A 2 21.13 -5.01 -13.41
C PRO A 2 20.04 -5.65 -14.28
N LEU A 3 19.85 -6.95 -14.13
CA LEU A 3 18.96 -7.74 -14.99
C LEU A 3 17.51 -7.72 -14.50
N TRP A 4 17.28 -7.36 -13.24
CA TRP A 4 15.93 -7.21 -12.71
C TRP A 4 15.88 -6.32 -11.47
N PHE A 5 14.72 -5.71 -11.26
CA PHE A 5 14.37 -4.97 -10.05
C PHE A 5 13.18 -5.66 -9.41
N GLY A 6 13.26 -5.97 -8.12
CA GLY A 6 12.20 -6.67 -7.40
C GLY A 6 10.91 -5.84 -7.35
N GLN A 7 9.77 -6.52 -7.42
CA GLN A 7 8.46 -5.93 -7.14
C GLN A 7 8.06 -6.20 -5.70
N ASN A 8 7.58 -5.15 -5.02
CA ASN A 8 7.06 -5.25 -3.66
C ASN A 8 5.55 -5.39 -3.70
N TYR A 9 5.04 -6.46 -3.07
CA TYR A 9 3.61 -6.70 -2.92
C TYR A 9 3.23 -6.58 -1.45
N ILE A 10 2.16 -5.83 -1.18
CA ILE A 10 1.65 -5.59 0.18
C ILE A 10 0.20 -6.04 0.21
N LEU A 11 -0.13 -6.92 1.15
CA LEU A 11 -1.50 -7.38 1.35
C LEU A 11 -2.27 -6.36 2.18
N ILE A 12 -3.35 -5.85 1.61
CA ILE A 12 -4.22 -4.86 2.23
C ILE A 12 -5.56 -5.53 2.54
N LYS A 13 -6.07 -5.33 3.75
CA LYS A 13 -7.38 -5.86 4.13
C LYS A 13 -8.47 -5.14 3.31
N PRO A 14 -9.53 -5.82 2.86
CA PRO A 14 -10.50 -5.27 1.91
C PRO A 14 -11.32 -4.08 2.46
N TYR A 15 -11.33 -3.88 3.78
CA TYR A 15 -12.02 -2.77 4.42
C TYR A 15 -11.14 -1.52 4.60
N ILE A 16 -9.89 -1.56 4.15
CA ILE A 16 -8.96 -0.43 4.20
C ILE A 16 -9.02 0.29 2.86
N ARG A 17 -9.28 1.59 2.88
CA ARG A 17 -9.30 2.45 1.69
C ARG A 17 -8.20 3.51 1.75
N GLY A 18 -7.75 3.95 0.58
CA GLY A 18 -6.78 5.04 0.45
C GLY A 18 -5.35 4.69 0.88
N TYR A 19 -5.03 3.41 1.09
CA TYR A 19 -3.67 2.96 1.40
C TYR A 19 -2.80 2.97 0.14
N SER A 20 -1.68 3.69 0.20
CA SER A 20 -0.69 3.79 -0.85
C SER A 20 0.71 3.86 -0.25
N VAL A 21 1.68 3.33 -0.99
CA VAL A 21 3.10 3.38 -0.66
C VAL A 21 3.81 4.20 -1.72
N ASN A 22 4.61 5.18 -1.29
CA ASN A 22 5.35 6.02 -2.23
C ASN A 22 6.58 5.27 -2.79
N PRO A 23 7.26 5.80 -3.83
CA PRO A 23 8.44 5.16 -4.41
C PRO A 23 9.62 4.96 -3.43
N MET A 24 9.63 5.67 -2.29
CA MET A 24 10.64 5.52 -1.24
C MET A 24 10.27 4.42 -0.22
N GLY A 25 9.12 3.77 -0.37
CA GLY A 25 8.65 2.72 0.54
C GLY A 25 7.87 3.21 1.77
N PHE A 26 7.55 4.50 1.85
CA PHE A 26 6.77 5.03 2.98
C PHE A 26 5.27 4.82 2.76
N ALA A 27 4.60 4.30 3.80
CA ALA A 27 3.15 4.18 3.83
C ALA A 27 2.49 5.52 4.16
N MET A 28 1.67 6.02 3.25
CA MET A 28 0.93 7.28 3.44
C MET A 28 -0.35 7.01 4.22
N LEU A 29 -0.32 7.27 5.54
CA LEU A 29 -1.45 6.98 6.44
C LEU A 29 -2.48 8.12 6.53
N ASN A 30 -2.12 9.32 6.09
CA ASN A 30 -2.99 10.50 6.13
C ASN A 30 -4.21 10.41 5.19
N SER A 31 -4.16 9.55 4.17
CA SER A 31 -5.26 9.27 3.25
C SER A 31 -6.00 7.96 3.56
N VAL A 32 -5.64 7.28 4.65
CA VAL A 32 -6.17 5.95 4.97
C VAL A 32 -7.43 6.05 5.80
N SER A 33 -8.45 5.28 5.42
CA SER A 33 -9.69 5.13 6.18
C SER A 33 -10.10 3.67 6.34
N ILE A 34 -10.90 3.41 7.37
CA ILE A 34 -11.48 2.11 7.66
C ILE A 34 -12.96 2.18 7.31
N GLU A 35 -13.39 1.37 6.35
CA GLU A 35 -14.81 1.18 6.07
C GLU A 35 -15.40 0.19 7.09
N PRO A 36 -16.47 0.57 7.81
CA PRO A 36 -17.16 -0.36 8.70
C PRO A 36 -17.70 -1.53 7.88
N ARG A 37 -17.48 -2.75 8.36
CA ARG A 37 -18.21 -3.91 7.84
C ARG A 37 -19.64 -3.85 8.37
N ARG A 38 -20.61 -3.78 7.45
CA ARG A 38 -22.03 -4.03 7.76
C ARG A 38 -22.27 -5.52 7.99
#